data_AF-A0A8X6HIF1-F1
#
_entry.id   AF-A0A8X6HIF1-F1
#
_cell.length_a   1.000
_cell.length_b   1.000
_cell.length_c   1.000
_cell.angle_alpha   90.00
_cell.angle_beta   90.00
_cell.angle_gamma   90.00
#
_symmetry.space_group_name_H-M   'P 1'
#
loop_
_entity.id
_entity.type
_entity.pdbx_description
1 polymer ?
#
loop_
_entity_poly.entity_id
_entity_poly.type
_entity_poly.pdbx_seq_one_letter_code
_entity_poly.pdbx_strand_id
1 'polypeptide(L)'
;ELDAEFQPSPDNVAGFLQCVRLALPYFSAFINSTDFVTYICLFVVTKLKEIEQLEGGSELSLDVIKLLAEISPYLTADEQNKECTEVIHKVLLEYIPLPPPPTDAENGTQSDEPDLKFTHIECLLFVFTHFLKHCPEFLTAADNSQRFKDLKARLQFLARGVQNGIKTFRESLVSNKSKETKAEETKLKAIALRTMNNINSLIKDLFRIPPTFKTAVTLSWKPVTAASTKVPVTAGIKRESDGIVSEEKKSAKRDSKSVRELYQPPGGKYSTNVNFSQSRGSNFYPRGRGKRFY
;
A
#
# COMPACT_ATOMS: atom_id res chain seq x y z
N GLU A 1 25.76 -14.65 -1.05
CA GLU A 1 25.89 -15.04 -2.46
C GLU A 1 24.50 -15.29 -2.99
N LEU A 2 24.06 -14.59 -4.04
CA LEU A 2 22.73 -14.77 -4.64
C LEU A 2 22.76 -15.82 -5.77
N ASP A 3 23.93 -16.43 -6.01
CA ASP A 3 24.14 -17.45 -7.04
C ASP A 3 24.20 -18.87 -6.46
N ALA A 4 24.15 -18.99 -5.13
CA ALA A 4 24.20 -20.27 -4.43
C ALA A 4 22.81 -20.91 -4.36
N GLU A 5 22.75 -22.24 -4.34
CA GLU A 5 21.49 -22.93 -4.11
C GLU A 5 20.98 -22.69 -2.68
N PHE A 6 19.72 -22.26 -2.54
CA PHE A 6 19.13 -22.02 -1.22
C PHE A 6 18.88 -23.35 -0.47
N GLN A 7 19.50 -23.51 0.69
CA GLN A 7 19.31 -24.68 1.56
C GLN A 7 18.44 -24.32 2.76
N PRO A 8 17.25 -24.93 2.92
CA PRO A 8 16.31 -24.60 4.00
C PRO A 8 16.83 -25.14 5.34
N SER A 9 17.45 -24.26 6.12
CA SER A 9 17.75 -24.48 7.54
C SER A 9 17.42 -23.20 8.32
N PRO A 10 17.10 -23.28 9.63
CA PRO A 10 16.75 -22.10 10.42
C PRO A 10 17.84 -21.03 10.36
N ASP A 11 19.11 -21.43 10.51
CA ASP A 11 20.26 -20.52 10.48
C ASP A 11 20.46 -19.89 9.10
N ASN A 12 20.30 -20.66 8.02
CA ASN A 12 20.42 -20.14 6.66
C ASN A 12 19.31 -19.14 6.35
N VAL A 13 18.07 -19.45 6.73
CA VAL A 13 16.92 -18.55 6.53
C VAL A 13 17.11 -17.27 7.34
N ALA A 14 17.42 -17.38 8.64
CA ALA A 14 17.62 -16.22 9.51
C ALA A 14 18.81 -15.36 9.07
N GLY A 15 19.93 -15.99 8.73
CA GLY A 15 21.13 -15.31 8.21
C GLY A 15 20.85 -14.59 6.89
N PHE A 16 20.15 -15.23 5.96
CA PHE A 16 19.72 -14.62 4.71
C PHE A 16 18.81 -13.41 4.95
N LEU A 17 17.77 -13.56 5.78
CA LEU A 17 16.87 -12.46 6.16
C LEU A 17 17.64 -11.29 6.77
N GLN A 18 18.63 -11.57 7.61
CA GLN A 18 19.47 -10.54 8.22
C GLN A 18 20.29 -9.78 7.18
N CYS A 19 20.91 -10.48 6.21
CA CYS A 19 21.63 -9.85 5.11
C CYS A 19 20.72 -8.91 4.30
N VAL A 20 19.52 -9.36 3.95
CA VAL A 20 18.56 -8.53 3.20
C VAL A 20 18.05 -7.35 4.03
N ARG A 21 17.84 -7.52 5.35
CA ARG A 21 17.49 -6.43 6.27
C ARG A 21 18.58 -5.36 6.35
N LEU A 22 19.86 -5.74 6.28
CA LEU A 22 20.98 -4.80 6.21
C LEU A 22 21.02 -4.03 4.88
N ALA A 23 20.61 -4.66 3.78
CA ALA A 23 20.50 -4.01 2.48
C ALA A 23 19.27 -3.08 2.36
N LEU A 24 18.20 -3.38 3.10
CA LEU A 24 16.90 -2.71 2.98
C LEU A 24 16.94 -1.17 3.01
N PRO A 25 17.72 -0.49 3.89
CA PRO A 25 17.79 0.97 3.92
C PRO A 25 18.40 1.61 2.65
N TYR A 26 19.12 0.83 1.83
CA TYR A 26 19.79 1.32 0.63
C TYR A 26 18.89 1.29 -0.60
N PHE A 27 17.81 0.51 -0.60
CA PHE A 27 16.89 0.47 -1.73
C PHE A 27 16.10 1.78 -1.85
N SER A 28 15.98 2.25 -3.09
CA SER A 28 15.31 3.51 -3.40
C SER A 28 14.80 3.49 -4.85
N ALA A 29 14.20 4.59 -5.30
CA ALA A 29 13.83 4.71 -6.71
C ALA A 29 15.02 4.61 -7.69
N PHE A 30 16.25 4.79 -7.20
CA PHE A 30 17.49 4.73 -8.00
C PHE A 30 18.35 3.50 -7.73
N ILE A 31 18.09 2.79 -6.62
CA ILE A 31 18.81 1.59 -6.21
C ILE A 31 17.78 0.48 -6.09
N ASN A 32 17.78 -0.42 -7.08
CA ASN A 32 16.78 -1.46 -7.19
C ASN A 32 17.06 -2.64 -6.26
N SER A 33 16.04 -3.46 -6.03
CA SER A 33 16.09 -4.70 -5.24
C SER A 33 15.95 -5.95 -6.10
N THR A 34 16.07 -5.82 -7.43
CA THR A 34 15.67 -6.84 -8.41
C THR A 34 16.36 -8.17 -8.15
N ASP A 35 17.69 -8.19 -7.98
CA ASP A 35 18.43 -9.44 -7.73
C ASP A 35 17.97 -10.15 -6.45
N PHE A 36 17.70 -9.38 -5.38
CA PHE A 36 17.19 -9.93 -4.13
C PHE A 36 15.77 -10.47 -4.29
N VAL A 37 14.89 -9.71 -4.94
CA VAL A 37 13.50 -10.10 -5.19
C VAL A 37 13.46 -11.38 -6.03
N THR A 38 14.23 -11.43 -7.11
CA THR A 38 14.29 -12.58 -8.02
C THR A 38 14.82 -13.81 -7.30
N TYR A 39 15.91 -13.69 -6.54
CA TYR A 39 16.45 -14.80 -5.77
C TYR A 39 15.43 -15.35 -4.75
N ILE A 40 14.78 -14.45 -4.01
CA ILE A 40 13.77 -14.83 -3.02
C ILE A 40 12.60 -15.53 -3.71
N CYS A 41 12.10 -14.98 -4.83
CA CYS A 41 10.99 -15.56 -5.56
C CYS A 41 11.31 -16.96 -6.11
N LEU A 42 12.46 -17.15 -6.77
CA LEU A 42 12.77 -18.39 -7.48
C LEU A 42 13.28 -19.50 -6.55
N PHE A 43 14.06 -19.16 -5.51
CA PHE A 43 14.76 -20.15 -4.70
C PHE A 43 14.26 -20.29 -3.26
N VAL A 44 13.75 -19.21 -2.66
CA VAL A 44 13.31 -19.22 -1.25
C VAL A 44 11.82 -19.47 -1.15
N VAL A 45 11.01 -18.74 -1.92
CA VAL A 45 9.54 -18.82 -1.91
C VAL A 45 9.05 -20.20 -2.36
N THR A 46 9.76 -20.84 -3.28
CA THR A 46 9.47 -22.20 -3.74
C THR A 46 9.63 -23.26 -2.64
N LYS A 47 10.42 -22.97 -1.60
CA LYS A 47 10.66 -23.84 -0.44
C LYS A 47 9.93 -23.41 0.83
N LEU A 48 8.91 -22.54 0.75
CA LEU A 48 8.19 -22.05 1.96
C LEU A 48 7.59 -23.17 2.81
N LYS A 49 7.05 -24.23 2.20
CA LYS A 49 6.51 -25.38 2.96
C LYS A 49 7.58 -26.13 3.72
N GLU A 50 8.78 -26.26 3.15
CA GLU A 50 9.93 -26.86 3.82
C GLU A 50 10.38 -25.96 4.98
N ILE A 51 10.42 -24.63 4.77
CA ILE A 51 10.72 -23.65 5.82
C ILE A 51 9.69 -23.73 6.95
N GLU A 52 8.39 -23.81 6.65
CA GLU A 52 7.31 -23.91 7.66
C GLU A 52 7.44 -25.16 8.56
N GLN A 53 8.07 -26.24 8.07
CA GLN A 53 8.30 -27.48 8.81
C GLN A 53 9.51 -27.44 9.76
N LEU A 54 10.36 -26.42 9.64
CA LEU A 54 11.53 -26.25 10.52
C LEU A 54 11.11 -25.77 11.91
N GLU A 55 12.03 -25.89 12.88
CA GLU A 55 11.86 -25.29 14.21
C GLU A 55 11.78 -23.74 14.09
N GLY A 56 10.70 -23.14 14.62
CA GLY A 56 10.41 -21.71 14.42
C GLY A 56 10.04 -21.35 12.96
N GLY A 57 9.85 -22.35 12.10
CA GLY A 57 9.68 -22.22 10.67
C GLY A 57 8.48 -21.39 10.23
N SER A 58 7.37 -21.42 10.99
CA SER A 58 6.18 -20.62 10.67
C SER A 58 6.44 -19.12 10.74
N GLU A 59 7.21 -18.65 11.73
CA GLU A 59 7.58 -17.24 11.85
C GLU A 59 8.61 -16.85 10.79
N LEU A 60 9.59 -17.71 10.53
CA LEU A 60 10.60 -17.50 9.49
C LEU A 60 9.98 -17.41 8.09
N SER A 61 9.03 -18.30 7.77
CA SER A 61 8.27 -18.28 6.53
C SER A 61 7.54 -16.93 6.36
N LEU A 62 6.84 -16.47 7.40
CA LEU A 62 6.17 -15.17 7.35
C LEU A 62 7.16 -14.02 7.20
N ASP A 63 8.31 -14.07 7.87
CA ASP A 63 9.35 -13.05 7.78
C ASP A 63 9.98 -12.97 6.38
N VAL A 64 10.14 -14.10 5.68
CA VAL A 64 10.53 -14.14 4.26
C VAL A 64 9.54 -13.37 3.41
N ILE A 65 8.25 -13.67 3.54
CA ILE A 65 7.22 -13.05 2.70
C ILE A 65 7.06 -11.55 3.05
N LYS A 66 7.17 -11.17 4.32
CA LYS A 66 7.18 -9.76 4.74
C LYS A 66 8.37 -9.01 4.14
N LEU A 67 9.58 -9.58 4.24
CA LEU A 67 10.78 -8.93 3.73
C LEU A 67 10.71 -8.77 2.21
N LEU A 68 10.21 -9.79 1.50
CA LEU A 68 9.93 -9.71 0.08
C LEU A 68 8.95 -8.57 -0.26
N ALA A 69 7.87 -8.42 0.50
CA ALA A 69 6.91 -7.33 0.33
C ALA A 69 7.51 -5.95 0.60
N GLU A 70 8.49 -5.83 1.49
CA GLU A 70 9.16 -4.55 1.77
C GLU A 70 10.09 -4.10 0.65
N ILE A 71 10.76 -5.05 -0.01
CA ILE A 71 11.70 -4.75 -1.09
C ILE A 71 11.05 -4.73 -2.48
N SER A 72 9.88 -5.34 -2.68
CA SER A 72 9.20 -5.41 -3.98
C SER A 72 8.87 -4.06 -4.63
N PRO A 73 8.67 -2.93 -3.91
CA PRO A 73 8.46 -1.63 -4.54
C PRO A 73 9.66 -1.10 -5.33
N TYR A 74 10.86 -1.62 -5.07
CA TYR A 74 12.11 -1.23 -5.73
C TYR A 74 12.50 -2.18 -6.86
N LEU A 75 11.58 -3.03 -7.29
CA LEU A 75 11.74 -3.91 -8.45
C LEU A 75 11.83 -3.08 -9.75
N THR A 76 12.69 -3.51 -10.67
CA THR A 76 12.76 -2.97 -12.05
C THR A 76 12.33 -4.01 -13.08
N ALA A 77 12.22 -3.58 -14.34
CA ALA A 77 12.00 -4.53 -15.43
C ALA A 77 13.21 -5.48 -15.54
N ASP A 78 12.92 -6.78 -15.61
CA ASP A 78 13.87 -7.87 -15.65
C ASP A 78 13.25 -9.05 -16.43
N GLU A 79 14.10 -9.89 -17.05
CA GLU A 79 13.64 -11.04 -17.85
C GLU A 79 12.94 -12.10 -16.99
N GLN A 80 13.38 -12.27 -15.73
CA GLN A 80 12.87 -13.27 -14.80
C GLN A 80 11.58 -12.81 -14.09
N ASN A 81 11.13 -11.56 -14.30
CA ASN A 81 9.90 -11.04 -13.71
C ASN A 81 8.68 -11.92 -14.03
N LYS A 82 8.59 -12.46 -15.25
CA LYS A 82 7.49 -13.34 -15.66
C LYS A 82 7.46 -14.63 -14.85
N GLU A 83 8.62 -15.26 -14.69
CA GLU A 83 8.76 -16.48 -13.91
C GLU A 83 8.49 -16.24 -12.42
N CYS A 84 9.03 -15.15 -11.86
CA CYS A 84 8.73 -14.73 -10.48
C CYS A 84 7.23 -14.48 -10.28
N THR A 85 6.55 -13.88 -11.26
CA THR A 85 5.11 -13.66 -11.23
C THR A 85 4.34 -14.99 -11.18
N GLU A 86 4.77 -16.00 -11.94
CA GLU A 86 4.18 -17.35 -11.89
C GLU A 86 4.35 -17.99 -10.50
N VAL A 87 5.54 -17.90 -9.91
CA VAL A 87 5.80 -18.46 -8.58
C VAL A 87 4.92 -17.79 -7.53
N ILE A 88 4.91 -16.45 -7.49
CA ILE A 88 4.09 -15.70 -6.53
C ILE A 88 2.61 -15.95 -6.73
N HIS A 89 2.15 -16.06 -7.99
CA HIS A 89 0.76 -16.41 -8.28
C HIS A 89 0.41 -17.80 -7.73
N LYS A 90 1.23 -18.82 -8.01
CA LYS A 90 1.02 -20.18 -7.50
C LYS A 90 0.93 -20.21 -5.98
N VAL A 91 1.90 -19.59 -5.29
CA VAL A 91 1.92 -19.54 -3.82
C VAL A 91 0.73 -18.76 -3.27
N LEU A 92 0.34 -17.63 -3.88
CA LEU A 92 -0.85 -16.87 -3.48
C LEU A 92 -2.12 -17.73 -3.53
N LEU A 93 -2.28 -18.58 -4.54
CA LEU A 93 -3.45 -19.46 -4.67
C LEU A 93 -3.49 -20.55 -3.59
N GLU A 94 -2.37 -20.91 -2.97
CA GLU A 94 -2.34 -21.84 -1.84
C GLU A 94 -2.95 -21.21 -0.57
N TYR A 95 -2.81 -19.90 -0.41
CA TYR A 95 -3.38 -19.16 0.74
C TYR A 95 -4.80 -18.64 0.50
N ILE A 96 -5.33 -18.70 -0.74
CA ILE A 96 -6.68 -18.26 -1.06
C ILE A 96 -7.49 -19.44 -1.61
N PRO A 97 -8.32 -20.11 -0.79
CA PRO A 97 -9.07 -21.29 -1.21
C PRO A 97 -10.10 -20.97 -2.29
N LEU A 98 -10.53 -22.00 -3.00
CA LEU A 98 -11.69 -21.89 -3.89
C LEU A 98 -12.95 -21.61 -3.05
N PRO A 99 -13.87 -20.78 -3.57
CA PRO A 99 -15.19 -20.68 -2.96
C PRO A 99 -15.85 -22.06 -2.89
N PRO A 100 -16.55 -22.39 -1.79
CA PRO A 100 -17.32 -23.63 -1.70
C PRO A 100 -18.38 -23.68 -2.82
N PRO A 101 -18.73 -24.88 -3.31
CA PRO A 101 -19.75 -25.02 -4.34
C PRO A 101 -21.11 -24.53 -3.82
N PRO A 102 -21.99 -24.04 -4.72
CA PRO A 102 -23.26 -23.41 -4.33
C PRO A 102 -24.23 -24.32 -3.56
N THR A 103 -24.07 -25.64 -3.64
CA THR A 103 -24.89 -26.63 -2.92
C THR A 103 -24.64 -26.66 -1.41
N ASP A 104 -23.47 -26.20 -0.96
CA ASP A 104 -23.09 -26.20 0.46
C ASP A 104 -23.52 -24.90 1.17
N ALA A 105 -24.10 -23.95 0.44
CA ALA A 105 -24.57 -22.66 0.99
C ALA A 105 -26.03 -22.70 1.48
N GLU A 106 -26.84 -23.68 1.06
CA GLU A 106 -28.25 -23.84 1.49
C GLU A 106 -28.41 -24.71 2.73
N ASN A 107 -27.46 -25.62 2.98
CA ASN A 107 -27.39 -26.35 4.23
C ASN A 107 -26.68 -25.45 5.25
N GLY A 108 -27.46 -24.81 6.12
CA GLY A 108 -27.00 -23.94 7.21
C GLY A 108 -26.13 -24.62 8.28
N THR A 109 -25.40 -25.67 7.93
CA THR A 109 -24.14 -26.00 8.59
C THR A 109 -23.25 -24.78 8.51
N GLN A 110 -22.83 -24.27 9.67
CA GLN A 110 -21.69 -23.37 9.79
C GLN A 110 -20.53 -24.01 9.02
N SER A 111 -20.37 -23.68 7.73
CA SER A 111 -19.20 -24.08 6.98
C SER A 111 -18.04 -23.49 7.76
N ASP A 112 -17.16 -24.33 8.29
CA ASP A 112 -15.93 -23.88 8.94
C ASP A 112 -15.28 -22.86 8.01
N GLU A 113 -15.39 -21.57 8.37
CA GLU A 113 -14.82 -20.52 7.55
C GLU A 113 -13.32 -20.79 7.53
N PRO A 114 -12.71 -20.98 6.35
CA PRO A 114 -11.33 -21.41 6.28
C PRO A 114 -10.47 -20.43 7.06
N ASP A 115 -9.55 -20.94 7.89
CA ASP A 115 -8.64 -20.09 8.65
C ASP A 115 -7.67 -19.40 7.69
N LEU A 116 -8.03 -18.19 7.27
CA LEU A 116 -7.28 -17.41 6.31
C LEU A 116 -6.12 -16.71 7.00
N LYS A 117 -4.90 -17.03 6.57
CA LYS A 117 -3.67 -16.34 6.97
C LYS A 117 -3.58 -14.94 6.35
N PHE A 118 -4.41 -13.99 6.78
CA PHE A 118 -4.56 -12.66 6.17
C PHE A 118 -3.25 -11.90 6.01
N THR A 119 -2.32 -11.97 6.97
CA THR A 119 -1.01 -11.29 6.84
C THR A 119 -0.20 -11.86 5.68
N HIS A 120 -0.22 -13.19 5.46
CA HIS A 120 0.47 -13.82 4.33
C HIS A 120 -0.17 -13.36 3.02
N ILE A 121 -1.51 -13.36 2.97
CA ILE A 121 -2.28 -12.91 1.81
C ILE A 121 -1.99 -11.44 1.49
N GLU A 122 -1.94 -10.55 2.49
CA GLU A 122 -1.57 -9.15 2.31
C GLU A 122 -0.20 -9.01 1.64
N CYS A 123 0.81 -9.68 2.19
CA CYS A 123 2.18 -9.62 1.66
C CYS A 123 2.25 -10.15 0.22
N LEU A 124 1.72 -11.35 -0.02
CA LEU A 124 1.77 -12.00 -1.34
C LEU A 124 0.98 -11.20 -2.39
N LEU A 125 -0.20 -10.69 -2.03
CA LEU A 125 -0.99 -9.85 -2.93
C LEU A 125 -0.27 -8.53 -3.24
N PHE A 126 0.37 -7.93 -2.23
CA PHE A 126 1.17 -6.71 -2.42
C PHE A 126 2.35 -6.95 -3.38
N VAL A 127 3.12 -8.02 -3.17
CA VAL A 127 4.22 -8.43 -4.06
C VAL A 127 3.70 -8.72 -5.48
N PHE A 128 2.61 -9.48 -5.58
CA PHE A 128 1.98 -9.82 -6.86
C PHE A 128 1.59 -8.56 -7.65
N THR A 129 0.98 -7.56 -7.01
CA THR A 129 0.65 -6.30 -7.70
C THR A 129 1.87 -5.52 -8.19
N HIS A 130 3.03 -5.66 -7.55
CA HIS A 130 4.26 -5.03 -8.03
C HIS A 130 4.81 -5.73 -9.27
N PHE A 131 4.84 -7.07 -9.28
CA PHE A 131 5.20 -7.83 -10.47
C PHE A 131 4.29 -7.56 -11.66
N LEU A 132 2.96 -7.50 -11.43
CA LEU A 132 2.00 -7.24 -12.50
C LEU A 132 2.16 -5.85 -13.16
N LYS A 133 2.79 -4.87 -12.49
CA LYS A 133 3.14 -3.58 -13.12
C LYS A 133 4.15 -3.76 -14.26
N HIS A 134 5.04 -4.75 -14.14
CA HIS A 134 6.08 -5.07 -15.12
C HIS A 134 5.62 -6.13 -16.14
N CYS A 135 4.59 -6.92 -15.81
CA CYS A 135 4.05 -7.98 -16.67
C CYS A 135 2.50 -7.94 -16.73
N PRO A 136 1.88 -6.87 -17.25
CA PRO A 136 0.42 -6.73 -17.27
C PRO A 136 -0.28 -7.80 -18.12
N GLU A 137 0.40 -8.35 -19.14
CA GLU A 137 -0.11 -9.44 -19.98
C GLU A 137 -0.36 -10.73 -19.19
N PHE A 138 0.25 -10.88 -18.01
CA PHE A 138 0.13 -12.09 -17.18
C PHE A 138 -1.33 -12.45 -16.85
N LEU A 139 -2.18 -11.45 -16.63
CA LEU A 139 -3.62 -11.63 -16.39
C LEU A 139 -4.48 -11.32 -17.61
N THR A 140 -3.99 -10.51 -18.54
CA THR A 140 -4.83 -9.91 -19.60
C THR A 140 -4.65 -10.56 -20.98
N ALA A 141 -3.61 -11.38 -21.18
CA ALA A 141 -3.45 -12.14 -22.41
C ALA A 141 -4.62 -13.11 -22.63
N ALA A 142 -5.03 -13.28 -23.89
CA ALA A 142 -6.17 -14.12 -24.25
C ALA A 142 -6.02 -15.56 -23.74
N ASP A 143 -4.81 -16.11 -23.84
CA ASP A 143 -4.47 -17.48 -23.40
C ASP A 143 -4.52 -17.64 -21.87
N ASN A 144 -4.46 -16.54 -21.11
CA ASN A 144 -4.51 -16.51 -19.65
C ASN A 144 -5.92 -16.27 -19.09
N SER A 145 -6.95 -16.29 -19.94
CA SER A 145 -8.36 -16.08 -19.54
C SER A 145 -8.80 -16.99 -18.39
N GLN A 146 -8.41 -18.27 -18.43
CA GLN A 146 -8.77 -19.23 -17.38
C GLN A 146 -8.09 -18.91 -16.04
N ARG A 147 -6.82 -18.51 -16.06
CA ARG A 147 -6.07 -18.08 -14.89
C ARG A 147 -6.74 -16.90 -14.21
N PHE A 148 -7.09 -15.87 -14.99
CA PHE A 148 -7.75 -14.69 -14.43
C PHE A 148 -9.14 -15.01 -13.88
N LYS A 149 -9.90 -15.91 -14.52
CA LYS A 149 -11.20 -16.38 -14.01
C LYS A 149 -11.07 -17.09 -12.66
N ASP A 150 -10.11 -18.01 -12.51
CA ASP A 150 -9.86 -18.71 -11.26
C ASP A 150 -9.45 -17.74 -10.14
N LEU A 151 -8.45 -16.90 -10.41
CA LEU A 151 -8.00 -15.87 -9.46
C LEU A 151 -9.17 -14.96 -9.07
N LYS A 152 -10.00 -14.53 -10.03
CA LYS A 152 -11.14 -13.66 -9.76
C LYS A 152 -12.17 -14.31 -8.84
N ALA A 153 -12.50 -15.59 -9.03
CA ALA A 153 -13.44 -16.31 -8.16
C ALA A 153 -12.92 -16.39 -6.71
N ARG A 154 -11.64 -16.73 -6.54
CA ARG A 154 -10.97 -16.78 -5.23
C ARG A 154 -10.90 -15.41 -4.55
N LEU A 155 -10.55 -14.36 -5.30
CA LEU A 155 -10.53 -12.99 -4.79
C LEU A 155 -11.92 -12.47 -4.42
N GLN A 156 -12.98 -12.89 -5.12
CA GLN A 156 -14.36 -12.55 -4.76
C GLN A 156 -14.76 -13.21 -3.43
N PHE A 157 -14.39 -14.47 -3.21
CA PHE A 157 -14.59 -15.16 -1.94
C PHE A 157 -13.83 -14.45 -0.80
N LEU A 158 -12.53 -14.20 -1.00
CA LEU A 158 -11.70 -13.47 -0.05
C LEU A 158 -12.26 -12.08 0.28
N ALA A 159 -12.73 -11.34 -0.73
CA ALA A 159 -13.29 -10.00 -0.53
C ALA A 159 -14.54 -10.02 0.37
N ARG A 160 -15.37 -11.06 0.29
CA ARG A 160 -16.53 -11.22 1.18
C ARG A 160 -16.07 -11.45 2.62
N GLY A 161 -15.14 -12.38 2.84
CA GLY A 161 -14.58 -12.66 4.18
C GLY A 161 -13.92 -11.42 4.80
N VAL A 162 -13.11 -10.70 4.01
CA VAL A 162 -12.44 -9.45 4.43
C VAL A 162 -13.46 -8.35 4.78
N GLN A 163 -14.54 -8.19 4.02
CA GLN A 163 -15.58 -7.18 4.32
C GLN A 163 -16.36 -7.51 5.59
N ASN A 164 -16.70 -8.79 5.79
CA ASN A 164 -17.33 -9.26 7.02
C ASN A 164 -16.41 -9.04 8.23
N GLY A 165 -15.13 -9.43 8.12
CA GLY A 165 -14.13 -9.19 9.15
C GLY A 165 -13.95 -7.71 9.50
N ILE A 166 -13.87 -6.82 8.50
CA ILE A 166 -13.80 -5.37 8.74
C ILE A 166 -15.00 -4.87 9.53
N LYS A 167 -16.20 -5.36 9.23
CA LYS A 167 -17.43 -4.97 9.94
C LYS A 167 -17.38 -5.44 11.40
N THR A 168 -17.07 -6.72 11.64
CA THR A 168 -17.00 -7.29 13.00
C THR A 168 -15.92 -6.60 13.85
N PHE A 169 -14.73 -6.35 13.30
CA PHE A 169 -13.67 -5.63 14.01
C PHE A 169 -14.07 -4.20 14.37
N ARG A 170 -14.73 -3.46 13.46
CA ARG A 170 -15.22 -2.10 13.73
C ARG A 170 -16.26 -2.08 14.85
N GLU A 171 -17.22 -3.00 14.81
CA GLU A 171 -18.23 -3.14 15.87
C GLU A 171 -17.58 -3.46 17.22
N SER A 172 -16.59 -4.37 17.24
CA SER A 172 -15.82 -4.71 18.45
C SER A 172 -15.02 -3.53 19.03
N LEU A 173 -14.53 -2.61 18.19
CA LEU A 173 -13.79 -1.43 18.64
C LEU A 173 -14.73 -0.38 19.26
N VAL A 174 -15.96 -0.28 18.75
CA VAL A 174 -16.97 0.63 19.31
C VAL A 174 -17.50 0.12 20.64
N SER A 175 -17.75 -1.19 20.76
CA SER A 175 -18.27 -1.79 22.00
C SER A 175 -17.25 -1.82 23.15
N ASN A 176 -15.95 -1.89 22.84
CA ASN A 176 -14.88 -1.95 23.84
C ASN A 176 -14.44 -0.58 24.39
N LYS A 177 -14.99 0.55 23.92
CA LYS A 177 -14.68 1.89 24.45
C LYS A 177 -15.00 2.06 25.95
N SER A 178 -15.81 1.18 26.54
CA SER A 178 -16.28 1.24 27.93
C SER A 178 -15.57 0.29 28.88
N LYS A 179 -14.64 -0.55 28.40
CA LYS A 179 -13.84 -1.47 29.23
C LYS A 179 -12.36 -1.16 29.01
N GLU A 180 -11.58 -1.06 30.08
CA GLU A 180 -10.12 -0.98 30.01
C GLU A 180 -9.59 -2.19 29.22
N THR A 181 -9.44 -2.01 27.92
CA THR A 181 -8.82 -2.99 27.04
C THR A 181 -7.32 -2.80 27.20
N LYS A 182 -6.59 -3.91 27.41
CA LYS A 182 -5.14 -3.88 27.46
C LYS A 182 -4.65 -3.31 26.12
N ALA A 183 -3.79 -2.29 26.16
CA ALA A 183 -3.36 -1.54 24.98
C ALA A 183 -2.81 -2.43 23.83
N GLU A 184 -2.27 -3.60 24.17
CA GLU A 184 -1.79 -4.60 23.20
C GLU A 184 -2.91 -5.22 22.37
N GLU A 185 -4.04 -5.56 22.97
CA GLU A 185 -5.19 -6.14 22.26
C GLU A 185 -5.77 -5.16 21.24
N THR A 186 -5.86 -3.88 21.62
CA THR A 186 -6.28 -2.81 20.72
C THR A 186 -5.32 -2.63 19.55
N LYS A 187 -4.00 -2.72 19.79
CA LYS A 187 -2.98 -2.65 18.74
C LYS A 187 -3.10 -3.82 17.76
N LEU A 188 -3.26 -5.05 18.24
CA LEU A 188 -3.44 -6.23 17.39
C LEU A 188 -4.70 -6.13 16.53
N LYS A 189 -5.83 -5.71 17.12
CA LYS A 189 -7.08 -5.46 16.38
C LYS A 189 -6.92 -4.36 15.32
N ALA A 190 -6.16 -3.31 15.62
CA ALA A 190 -5.88 -2.24 14.65
C ALA A 190 -5.02 -2.74 13.47
N ILE A 191 -3.99 -3.57 13.73
CA ILE A 191 -3.16 -4.18 12.68
C ILE A 191 -3.99 -5.14 11.82
N ALA A 192 -4.83 -5.98 12.44
CA ALA A 192 -5.73 -6.88 11.72
C ALA A 192 -6.71 -6.10 10.82
N LEU A 193 -7.33 -5.05 11.35
CA LEU A 193 -8.23 -4.19 10.58
C LEU A 193 -7.50 -3.51 9.41
N ARG A 194 -6.25 -3.07 9.61
CA ARG A 194 -5.43 -2.49 8.55
C ARG A 194 -5.08 -3.52 7.46
N THR A 195 -4.65 -4.71 7.87
CA THR A 195 -4.38 -5.85 6.98
C THR A 195 -5.56 -6.12 6.06
N MET A 196 -6.76 -6.21 6.63
CA MET A 196 -8.00 -6.44 5.88
C MET A 196 -8.33 -5.29 4.91
N ASN A 197 -8.18 -4.03 5.33
CA ASN A 197 -8.39 -2.88 4.44
C ASN A 197 -7.38 -2.82 3.28
N ASN A 198 -6.13 -3.19 3.56
CA ASN A 198 -5.06 -3.28 2.56
C ASN A 198 -5.41 -4.32 1.50
N ILE A 199 -5.78 -5.54 1.91
CA ILE A 199 -6.23 -6.61 1.01
C ILE A 199 -7.42 -6.14 0.15
N ASN A 200 -8.46 -5.57 0.77
CA ASN A 200 -9.65 -5.09 0.03
C ASN A 200 -9.28 -4.03 -1.02
N SER A 201 -8.32 -3.15 -0.73
CA SER A 201 -7.89 -2.11 -1.66
C SER A 201 -7.11 -2.69 -2.84
N LEU A 202 -6.21 -3.65 -2.59
CA LEU A 202 -5.46 -4.36 -3.63
C LEU A 202 -6.39 -5.18 -4.54
N ILE A 203 -7.39 -5.87 -3.98
CA ILE A 203 -8.39 -6.62 -4.77
C ILE A 203 -9.17 -5.70 -5.70
N LYS A 204 -9.62 -4.53 -5.22
CA LYS A 204 -10.36 -3.56 -6.04
C LYS A 204 -9.55 -3.08 -7.25
N ASP A 205 -8.24 -2.94 -7.08
CA ASP A 205 -7.32 -2.53 -8.13
C ASP A 205 -7.19 -3.61 -9.22
N LEU A 206 -7.15 -4.89 -8.81
CA LEU A 206 -7.13 -6.04 -9.73
C LEU A 206 -8.46 -6.25 -10.48
N PHE A 207 -9.59 -5.82 -9.91
CA PHE A 207 -10.91 -5.96 -10.53
C PHE A 207 -11.28 -4.84 -11.51
N ARG A 208 -10.43 -3.80 -11.66
CA ARG A 208 -10.61 -2.82 -12.73
C ARG A 208 -10.39 -3.48 -14.10
N ILE A 209 -11.02 -2.94 -15.14
CA ILE A 209 -10.87 -3.43 -16.52
C ILE A 209 -10.35 -2.25 -17.36
N PRO A 210 -9.06 -2.24 -17.75
CA PRO A 210 -8.01 -3.19 -17.36
C PRO A 210 -7.57 -3.04 -15.88
N PRO A 211 -6.91 -4.06 -15.28
CA PRO A 211 -6.38 -3.96 -13.92
C PRO A 211 -5.50 -2.73 -13.75
N THR A 212 -5.61 -2.07 -12.60
CA THR A 212 -4.82 -0.87 -12.30
C THR A 212 -3.99 -1.11 -11.05
N PHE A 213 -2.76 -0.62 -11.02
CA PHE A 213 -1.84 -0.81 -9.90
C PHE A 213 -1.49 0.52 -9.22
N LYS A 214 -2.52 1.35 -8.98
CA LYS A 214 -2.36 2.76 -8.55
C LYS A 214 -2.48 2.93 -7.03
N THR A 215 -3.08 1.97 -6.33
CA THR A 215 -3.27 2.03 -4.89
C THR A 215 -1.92 1.96 -4.20
N ALA A 216 -1.57 3.03 -3.48
CA ALA A 216 -0.44 3.04 -2.57
C ALA A 216 -0.93 2.51 -1.21
N VAL A 217 -0.37 1.37 -0.80
CA VAL A 217 -0.67 0.73 0.48
C VAL A 217 0.57 0.76 1.34
N THR A 218 0.43 1.16 2.60
CA THR A 218 1.49 0.95 3.60
C THR A 218 1.20 -0.34 4.34
N LEU A 219 2.12 -1.32 4.23
CA LEU A 219 2.04 -2.65 4.85
C LEU A 219 1.63 -2.58 6.33
N SER A 220 0.78 -3.50 6.77
CA SER A 220 0.09 -3.42 8.06
C SER A 220 1.01 -3.34 9.29
N TRP A 221 2.15 -4.05 9.25
CA TRP A 221 3.15 -4.07 10.32
C TRP A 221 4.14 -2.90 10.27
N LYS A 222 4.13 -2.10 9.21
CA LYS A 222 4.96 -0.90 9.11
C LYS A 222 4.29 0.29 9.81
N PRO A 223 5.06 1.16 10.49
CA PRO A 223 4.51 2.36 11.09
C PRO A 223 3.80 3.20 10.01
N VAL A 224 2.66 3.79 10.38
CA VAL A 224 2.07 4.85 9.57
C VAL A 224 2.89 6.10 9.83
N THR A 225 4.01 6.25 9.11
CA THR A 225 4.63 7.57 8.99
C THR A 225 3.57 8.44 8.32
N ALA A 226 3.04 9.44 9.03
CA ALA A 226 2.21 10.47 8.41
C ALA A 226 2.93 10.90 7.14
N ALA A 227 2.32 10.63 5.99
CA ALA A 227 2.97 10.73 4.71
C ALA A 227 3.71 12.07 4.62
N SER A 228 5.01 12.03 4.34
CA SER A 228 5.67 13.14 3.69
C SER A 228 4.82 13.46 2.47
N THR A 229 4.10 14.56 2.53
CA THR A 229 3.49 15.22 1.40
C THR A 229 4.51 15.16 0.27
N LYS A 230 4.11 14.63 -0.89
CA LYS A 230 4.88 14.75 -2.11
C LYS A 230 5.25 16.23 -2.28
N VAL A 231 6.51 16.57 -2.03
CA VAL A 231 7.04 17.85 -2.50
C VAL A 231 7.40 17.60 -3.96
N PRO A 232 6.76 18.28 -4.93
CA PRO A 232 7.26 18.23 -6.30
C PRO A 232 8.67 18.84 -6.29
N VAL A 233 9.60 18.15 -6.94
CA VAL A 233 10.96 18.63 -7.20
C VAL A 233 10.87 19.93 -7.98
N THR A 234 11.02 21.07 -7.30
CA THR A 234 11.45 22.31 -7.94
C THR A 234 12.91 22.53 -7.60
N ALA A 235 13.72 22.52 -8.65
CA ALA A 235 15.13 22.86 -8.64
C ALA A 235 15.35 24.23 -7.99
N GLY A 236 16.35 24.31 -7.10
CA GLY A 236 16.75 25.57 -6.47
C GLY A 236 17.41 25.36 -5.11
N ILE A 237 18.59 24.73 -5.09
CA ILE A 237 19.43 24.63 -3.90
C ILE A 237 19.94 26.04 -3.55
N LYS A 238 19.59 26.53 -2.36
CA LYS A 238 20.37 27.56 -1.66
C LYS A 238 20.63 27.06 -0.24
N ARG A 239 21.92 26.86 0.07
CA ARG A 239 22.42 26.38 1.37
C ARG A 239 22.08 27.42 2.45
N GLU A 240 21.64 26.97 3.61
CA GLU A 240 21.73 27.75 4.85
C GLU A 240 22.61 27.01 5.85
N SER A 241 23.52 27.78 6.43
CA SER A 241 24.58 27.41 7.37
C SER A 241 24.10 27.44 8.82
N ASP A 242 24.68 26.58 9.64
CA ASP A 242 24.52 26.47 11.10
C ASP A 242 24.75 27.77 11.89
N GLY A 243 24.02 27.90 13.00
CA GLY A 243 24.22 28.96 14.01
C GLY A 243 23.38 28.79 15.30
N ILE A 244 23.85 27.95 16.22
CA ILE A 244 23.94 28.06 17.70
C ILE A 244 22.75 28.66 18.53
N VAL A 245 22.15 27.76 19.34
CA VAL A 245 21.76 27.81 20.79
C VAL A 245 21.15 29.08 21.43
N SER A 246 19.98 28.96 22.10
CA SER A 246 19.71 29.36 23.52
C SER A 246 18.25 29.17 23.97
N GLU A 247 18.08 29.00 25.28
CA GLU A 247 16.97 28.45 26.08
C GLU A 247 15.66 29.26 26.27
N GLU A 248 14.62 28.49 26.64
CA GLU A 248 13.48 28.76 27.56
C GLU A 248 12.67 30.08 27.51
N LYS A 249 11.35 29.95 27.28
CA LYS A 249 10.29 30.14 28.31
C LYS A 249 8.84 30.01 27.79
N LYS A 250 8.05 29.29 28.61
CA LYS A 250 6.64 29.50 29.04
C LYS A 250 5.49 29.58 28.01
N SER A 251 4.70 28.50 28.03
CA SER A 251 3.24 28.43 28.24
C SER A 251 2.36 29.66 27.96
N ALA A 252 1.41 29.51 27.02
CA ALA A 252 0.07 30.08 27.15
C ALA A 252 -0.96 29.25 26.34
N LYS A 253 -1.95 28.67 27.05
CA LYS A 253 -3.22 28.22 26.47
C LYS A 253 -3.99 29.44 25.95
N ARG A 254 -4.59 29.36 24.76
CA ARG A 254 -5.84 30.07 24.45
C ARG A 254 -6.68 29.32 23.43
N ASP A 255 -7.97 29.33 23.73
CA ASP A 255 -9.07 28.65 23.08
C ASP A 255 -9.71 29.56 22.02
N SER A 256 -10.56 28.94 21.20
CA SER A 256 -11.62 29.51 20.36
C SER A 256 -11.30 30.07 18.95
N LYS A 257 -12.16 29.61 18.03
CA LYS A 257 -12.32 29.93 16.61
C LYS A 257 -12.18 31.43 16.28
N SER A 258 -11.35 31.77 15.30
CA SER A 258 -11.49 33.00 14.52
C SER A 258 -11.35 32.74 13.02
N VAL A 259 -12.13 33.54 12.30
CA VAL A 259 -12.44 33.56 10.87
C VAL A 259 -11.17 33.73 10.02
N ARG A 260 -11.15 33.12 8.81
CA ARG A 260 -10.08 33.28 7.80
C ARG A 260 -9.78 34.77 7.58
N GLU A 261 -8.62 35.22 8.04
CA GLU A 261 -8.08 36.53 7.67
C GLU A 261 -7.53 36.49 6.24
N LEU A 262 -8.06 37.37 5.40
CA LEU A 262 -7.63 37.57 4.02
C LEU A 262 -6.29 38.32 4.04
N TYR A 263 -5.24 37.69 3.51
CA TYR A 263 -3.87 38.20 3.54
C TYR A 263 -3.75 39.56 2.84
N GLN A 264 -3.21 40.56 3.54
CA GLN A 264 -2.72 41.80 2.95
C GLN A 264 -1.19 41.73 2.87
N PRO A 265 -0.59 41.87 1.68
CA PRO A 265 0.85 41.84 1.56
C PRO A 265 1.49 43.07 2.23
N PRO A 266 2.68 42.91 2.82
CA PRO A 266 3.38 43.99 3.51
C PRO A 266 3.82 45.07 2.50
N GLY A 267 3.35 46.29 2.70
CA GLY A 267 3.76 47.46 1.93
C GLY A 267 5.17 47.89 2.30
N GLY A 268 6.14 47.56 1.44
CA GLY A 268 7.56 47.87 1.65
C GLY A 268 8.25 48.42 0.40
N LYS A 269 8.42 49.75 0.38
CA LYS A 269 9.54 50.57 -0.17
C LYS A 269 10.05 50.39 -1.60
N TYR A 270 9.46 49.53 -2.45
CA TYR A 270 9.80 49.46 -3.88
C TYR A 270 8.55 49.39 -4.76
N SER A 271 7.77 50.47 -4.83
CA SER A 271 6.76 50.64 -5.88
C SER A 271 6.95 52.00 -6.53
N THR A 272 7.82 52.04 -7.54
CA THR A 272 8.02 53.20 -8.40
C THR A 272 6.76 53.44 -9.24
N ASN A 273 6.33 54.69 -9.24
CA ASN A 273 5.25 55.26 -10.06
C ASN A 273 5.29 54.79 -11.52
N VAL A 274 4.16 54.27 -12.01
CA VAL A 274 3.81 54.37 -13.42
C VAL A 274 2.40 54.95 -13.50
N ASN A 275 2.33 56.28 -13.61
CA ASN A 275 1.14 56.98 -14.05
C ASN A 275 1.01 56.76 -15.57
N PHE A 276 -0.11 56.19 -16.02
CA PHE A 276 -0.65 56.49 -17.34
C PHE A 276 -2.06 57.04 -17.17
N SER A 277 -2.19 58.31 -17.49
CA SER A 277 -3.40 59.10 -17.48
C SER A 277 -4.29 58.76 -18.69
N GLN A 278 -5.60 58.82 -18.44
CA GLN A 278 -6.68 59.24 -19.35
C GLN A 278 -6.98 58.40 -20.60
N SER A 279 -8.20 57.87 -20.66
CA SER A 279 -9.23 58.59 -21.43
C SER A 279 -10.65 58.22 -21.05
N ARG A 280 -11.46 59.28 -21.02
CA ARG A 280 -12.90 59.33 -20.78
C ARG A 280 -13.66 58.73 -21.97
N GLY A 281 -14.86 58.24 -21.70
CA GLY A 281 -15.85 57.94 -22.73
C GLY A 281 -17.15 57.48 -22.09
N SER A 282 -18.03 58.43 -21.74
CA SER A 282 -19.37 58.14 -21.23
C SER A 282 -20.35 57.88 -22.38
N ASN A 283 -21.34 57.01 -22.15
CA ASN A 283 -22.78 57.27 -22.27
C ASN A 283 -23.62 56.05 -22.69
N PHE A 284 -24.80 56.02 -22.07
CA PHE A 284 -26.10 55.59 -22.62
C PHE A 284 -26.45 54.08 -22.67
N TYR A 285 -27.37 53.70 -21.75
CA TYR A 285 -28.42 52.69 -21.91
C TYR A 285 -29.36 53.05 -23.11
N PRO A 286 -30.31 52.21 -23.63
CA PRO A 286 -31.01 51.10 -22.96
C PRO A 286 -31.46 49.87 -23.81
N ARG A 287 -31.98 48.84 -23.11
CA ARG A 287 -33.07 47.89 -23.48
C ARG A 287 -33.09 47.24 -24.89
N GLY A 288 -33.13 45.90 -24.90
CA GLY A 288 -33.67 45.14 -26.04
C GLY A 288 -33.94 43.67 -25.72
N ARG A 289 -35.23 43.30 -25.71
CA ARG A 289 -35.75 41.92 -25.64
C ARG A 289 -35.32 41.09 -26.87
N GLY A 290 -35.23 39.76 -26.71
CA GLY A 290 -35.87 38.84 -27.68
C GLY A 290 -35.05 37.64 -28.19
N LYS A 291 -35.57 36.44 -27.84
CA LYS A 291 -35.79 35.24 -28.68
C LYS A 291 -34.64 34.59 -29.50
N ARG A 292 -34.36 33.33 -29.14
CA ARG A 292 -34.70 32.05 -29.83
C ARG A 292 -34.08 31.71 -31.22
N PHE A 293 -33.59 30.46 -31.29
CA PHE A 293 -33.20 29.60 -32.44
C PHE A 293 -31.81 29.92 -33.04
N TYR A 294 -30.95 28.97 -33.37
CA TYR A 294 -31.12 27.55 -33.74
C TYR A 294 -30.47 26.56 -32.77
#